data_AF-A0A9D7QHQ1-F1
#
_entry.id   AF-A0A9D7QHQ1-F1
#
_cell.length_a   1.000
_cell.length_b   1.000
_cell.length_c   1.000
_cell.angle_alpha   90.00
_cell.angle_beta   90.00
_cell.angle_gamma   90.00
#
_symmetry.space_group_name_H-M   'P 1'
#
loop_
_entity.id
_entity.type
_entity.pdbx_description
1 polymer ?
#
loop_
_entity_poly.entity_id
_entity_poly.type
_entity_poly.pdbx_seq_one_letter_code
_entity_poly.pdbx_strand_id
1 'polypeptide(L)'
;MNQIKMLLGAALLSALISTSVYAGSGVPANPPRGGTAVPHPEVMVGPEDLPRRFLDVTVKVSFTVDEKGQPRDIKLVTPNDRDLARSLLPAIAQWRFTPAYVNGEPVAKRVVMPVKLVAGT
;
A
#
# COMPACT_ATOMS: atom_id res chain seq x y z
N MET A 1 -22.75 10.28 11.62
CA MET A 1 -21.69 10.45 10.61
C MET A 1 -20.92 9.15 10.53
N ASN A 2 -21.14 8.32 9.52
CA ASN A 2 -20.44 7.04 9.38
C ASN A 2 -19.10 7.24 8.66
N GLN A 3 -18.10 6.45 9.03
CA GLN A 3 -16.71 6.61 8.56
C GLN A 3 -16.16 5.28 8.02
N ILE A 4 -16.15 5.15 6.69
CA ILE A 4 -15.71 3.95 5.98
C ILE A 4 -14.20 3.71 6.21
N LYS A 5 -13.80 2.44 6.36
CA LYS A 5 -12.40 2.02 6.56
C LYS A 5 -11.99 0.99 5.52
N MET A 6 -10.68 0.72 5.43
CA MET A 6 -10.11 -0.27 4.51
C MET A 6 -9.05 -1.10 5.20
N LEU A 7 -8.90 -2.35 4.76
CA LEU A 7 -7.91 -3.30 5.26
C LEU A 7 -7.05 -3.81 4.10
N LEU A 8 -5.72 -3.76 4.26
CA LEU A 8 -4.78 -4.42 3.37
C LEU A 8 -4.55 -5.87 3.83
N GLY A 9 -4.60 -6.82 2.88
CA GLY A 9 -4.18 -8.20 3.10
C GLY A 9 -2.76 -8.43 2.60
N ALA A 10 -1.82 -8.74 3.50
CA ALA A 10 -0.46 -9.16 3.15
C ALA A 10 -0.30 -10.66 3.42
N ALA A 11 -0.09 -11.45 2.35
CA ALA A 11 0.17 -12.87 2.45
C ALA A 11 1.68 -13.14 2.43
N LEU A 12 2.26 -13.42 3.60
CA LEU A 12 3.62 -13.92 3.75
C LEU A 12 3.65 -15.41 3.40
N LEU A 13 4.33 -15.78 2.30
CA LEU A 13 4.63 -17.18 1.99
C LEU A 13 6.09 -17.48 2.30
N SER A 14 6.27 -18.29 3.34
CA SER A 14 7.55 -18.75 3.88
C SER A 14 8.28 -19.72 2.96
N ALA A 15 9.62 -19.64 2.96
CA ALA A 15 10.50 -20.73 2.49
C ALA A 15 11.49 -21.10 3.60
N LEU A 16 11.44 -22.37 4.05
CA LEU A 16 12.38 -22.96 5.00
C LEU A 16 13.43 -23.79 4.24
N ILE A 17 14.72 -23.45 4.39
CA ILE A 17 15.96 -24.28 4.44
C ILE A 17 17.18 -23.31 4.50
N SER A 18 18.33 -23.59 5.12
CA SER A 18 18.75 -24.72 6.00
C SER A 18 19.84 -24.26 7.00
N THR A 19 20.29 -25.19 7.85
CA THR A 19 21.56 -25.21 8.62
C THR A 19 22.00 -23.97 9.40
N SER A 20 21.98 -24.08 10.73
CA SER A 20 22.60 -23.15 11.68
C SER A 20 24.13 -23.24 11.69
N VAL A 21 24.81 -22.12 11.45
CA VAL A 21 26.21 -21.91 11.83
C VAL A 21 26.26 -20.96 13.01
N TYR A 22 26.74 -21.44 14.16
CA TYR A 22 27.13 -20.59 15.28
C TYR A 22 28.67 -20.53 15.30
N ALA A 23 29.22 -19.43 14.81
CA ALA A 23 30.64 -19.09 14.90
C ALA A 23 30.73 -17.59 15.22
N GLY A 24 31.66 -17.22 16.11
CA GLY A 24 31.62 -15.94 16.80
C GLY A 24 32.22 -14.75 16.05
N SER A 25 32.26 -13.61 16.76
CA SER A 25 32.95 -12.35 16.44
C SER A 25 32.51 -11.61 15.16
N GLY A 26 31.88 -10.44 15.38
CA GLY A 26 31.74 -9.41 14.36
C GLY A 26 30.47 -9.49 13.52
N VAL A 27 29.33 -9.06 14.09
CA VAL A 27 28.22 -8.56 13.26
C VAL A 27 28.59 -7.13 12.85
N PRO A 28 28.95 -6.84 11.58
CA PRO A 28 29.04 -5.46 11.13
C PRO A 28 27.65 -4.83 11.24
N ALA A 29 27.55 -3.72 11.98
CA ALA A 29 26.30 -3.00 12.23
C ALA A 29 25.83 -2.18 11.01
N ASN A 30 25.79 -2.82 9.83
CA ASN A 30 25.37 -2.23 8.57
C ASN A 30 24.41 -3.22 7.88
N PRO A 31 23.08 -3.00 7.94
CA PRO A 31 22.14 -3.79 7.14
C PRO A 31 22.50 -3.65 5.65
N PRO A 32 22.12 -4.61 4.79
CA PRO A 32 22.49 -4.59 3.38
C PRO A 32 22.01 -3.30 2.70
N ARG A 33 22.97 -2.42 2.39
CA ARG A 33 22.77 -1.21 1.57
C ARG A 33 22.37 -1.67 0.18
N GLY A 34 21.07 -1.66 -0.11
CA GLY A 34 20.50 -2.23 -1.33
C GLY A 34 19.05 -2.71 -1.20
N GLY A 35 18.49 -2.77 0.02
CA GLY A 35 17.05 -2.98 0.21
C GLY A 35 16.25 -1.83 -0.41
N THR A 36 15.40 -2.12 -1.40
CA THR A 36 14.41 -1.14 -1.86
C THR A 36 13.23 -1.13 -0.91
N ALA A 37 13.10 -0.05 -0.13
CA ALA A 37 11.92 0.13 0.71
C ALA A 37 10.70 0.32 -0.21
N VAL A 38 9.66 -0.48 0.01
CA VAL A 38 8.39 -0.39 -0.74
C VAL A 38 7.45 0.56 0.02
N PRO A 39 6.76 1.49 -0.66
CA PRO A 39 5.80 2.37 -0.03
C PRO A 39 4.72 1.60 0.74
N HIS A 40 4.51 1.94 2.01
CA HIS A 40 3.38 1.45 2.80
C HIS A 40 2.50 2.63 3.26
N PRO A 41 1.18 2.45 3.41
CA PRO A 41 0.33 3.50 3.95
C PRO A 41 0.76 3.89 5.38
N GLU A 42 0.71 5.19 5.66
CA GLU A 42 0.81 5.77 7.01
C GLU A 42 -0.53 6.38 7.44
N VAL A 43 -1.18 7.11 6.51
CA VAL A 43 -2.50 7.73 6.71
C VAL A 43 -3.43 7.25 5.62
N MET A 44 -4.59 6.73 6.03
CA MET A 44 -5.66 6.28 5.13
C MET A 44 -6.97 6.98 5.49
N VAL A 45 -7.66 7.50 4.48
CA VAL A 45 -8.98 8.12 4.57
C VAL A 45 -9.97 7.26 3.76
N GLY A 46 -11.15 6.98 4.32
CA GLY A 46 -12.20 6.26 3.59
C GLY A 46 -12.99 7.18 2.65
N PRO A 47 -13.65 6.64 1.61
CA PRO A 47 -14.61 7.38 0.82
C PRO A 47 -15.81 7.77 1.67
N GLU A 48 -16.34 8.98 1.44
CA GLU A 48 -17.54 9.47 2.12
C GLU A 48 -18.77 8.66 1.70
N ASP A 49 -19.02 8.57 0.39
CA ASP A 49 -20.18 7.88 -0.19
C ASP A 49 -19.75 6.66 -1.03
N LEU A 50 -19.55 5.51 -0.39
CA LEU A 50 -19.36 4.25 -1.12
C LEU A 50 -20.71 3.57 -1.44
N PRO A 51 -21.01 3.25 -2.72
CA PRO A 51 -22.23 2.52 -3.06
C PRO A 51 -22.26 1.14 -2.39
N ARG A 52 -23.37 0.81 -1.70
CA ARG A 52 -23.52 -0.43 -0.91
C ARG A 52 -23.20 -1.72 -1.69
N ARG A 53 -23.39 -1.71 -3.01
CA ARG A 53 -23.05 -2.82 -3.94
C ARG A 53 -21.55 -3.16 -4.01
N PHE A 54 -20.68 -2.31 -3.46
CA PHE A 54 -19.23 -2.51 -3.41
C PHE A 54 -18.69 -2.79 -1.99
N LEU A 55 -19.57 -2.97 -1.00
CA LEU A 55 -19.16 -3.44 0.33
C LEU A 55 -18.66 -4.88 0.25
N ASP A 56 -17.62 -5.17 1.04
CA ASP A 56 -16.84 -6.42 1.06
C ASP A 56 -16.13 -6.81 -0.25
N VAL A 57 -16.18 -5.96 -1.28
CA VAL A 57 -15.44 -6.14 -2.53
C VAL A 57 -13.98 -5.72 -2.36
N THR A 58 -13.06 -6.57 -2.84
CA THR A 58 -11.65 -6.20 -3.00
C THR A 58 -11.42 -5.64 -4.40
N VAL A 59 -10.97 -4.39 -4.48
CA VAL A 59 -10.67 -3.70 -5.74
C VAL A 59 -9.15 -3.58 -5.92
N LYS A 60 -8.71 -3.36 -7.17
CA LYS A 60 -7.30 -3.06 -7.48
C LYS A 60 -7.18 -1.60 -7.92
N VAL A 61 -6.29 -0.85 -7.27
CA VAL A 61 -5.99 0.54 -7.62
C VAL A 61 -4.50 0.65 -7.93
N SER A 62 -4.14 1.38 -8.99
CA SER A 62 -2.76 1.71 -9.32
C SER A 62 -2.50 3.19 -9.17
N PHE A 63 -1.36 3.56 -8.59
CA PHE A 63 -0.93 4.94 -8.40
C PHE A 63 0.61 4.98 -8.33
N THR A 64 1.17 6.16 -8.52
CA THR A 64 2.59 6.45 -8.28
C THR A 64 2.71 7.13 -6.92
N VAL A 65 3.44 6.55 -5.97
CA VAL A 65 3.83 7.27 -4.74
C VAL A 65 5.05 8.11 -5.09
N ASP A 66 5.02 9.42 -4.85
CA ASP A 66 6.15 10.32 -5.10
C ASP A 66 7.18 10.32 -3.94
N GLU A 67 8.27 11.07 -4.09
CA GLU A 67 9.35 11.18 -3.10
C GLU A 67 8.90 11.76 -1.75
N LYS A 68 7.70 12.34 -1.71
CA LYS A 68 7.06 12.93 -0.52
C LYS A 68 5.94 12.06 0.04
N GLY A 69 5.81 10.81 -0.44
CA GLY A 69 4.79 9.89 0.05
C GLY A 69 3.37 10.16 -0.47
N GLN A 70 3.22 10.97 -1.52
CA GLN A 70 1.91 11.37 -2.02
C GLN A 70 1.49 10.54 -3.25
N PRO A 71 0.27 9.96 -3.27
CA PRO A 71 -0.26 9.27 -4.44
C PRO A 71 -0.55 10.22 -5.61
N ARG A 72 -0.10 9.83 -6.80
CA ARG A 72 -0.36 10.47 -8.10
C ARG A 72 -0.79 9.43 -9.13
N ASP A 73 -1.27 9.88 -10.29
CA ASP A 73 -1.72 9.02 -11.41
C ASP A 73 -2.72 7.92 -11.01
N ILE A 74 -3.57 8.22 -10.04
CA ILE A 74 -4.44 7.23 -9.37
C ILE A 74 -5.51 6.74 -10.34
N LYS A 75 -5.55 5.42 -10.57
CA LYS A 75 -6.46 4.75 -11.51
C LYS A 75 -7.05 3.50 -10.87
N LEU A 76 -8.37 3.36 -10.96
CA LEU A 76 -9.06 2.12 -10.64
C LEU A 76 -8.78 1.10 -11.76
N VAL A 77 -8.19 -0.04 -11.40
CA VAL A 77 -7.78 -1.09 -12.36
C VAL A 77 -8.85 -2.16 -12.48
N THR A 78 -9.47 -2.57 -11.36
CA THR A 78 -10.52 -3.60 -11.35
C THR A 78 -11.41 -3.44 -10.12
N PRO A 79 -12.75 -3.47 -10.24
CA PRO A 79 -13.51 -3.43 -11.49
C PRO A 79 -13.39 -2.05 -12.16
N ASN A 80 -13.55 -1.97 -13.48
CA ASN A 80 -13.60 -0.68 -14.19
C ASN A 80 -15.01 -0.07 -14.08
N ASP A 81 -15.35 0.47 -12.91
CA ASP A 81 -16.66 1.09 -12.62
C ASP A 81 -16.50 2.60 -12.33
N ARG A 82 -17.33 3.41 -13.00
CA ARG A 82 -17.25 4.89 -12.94
C ARG A 82 -17.75 5.45 -11.61
N ASP A 83 -18.79 4.87 -11.01
CA ASP A 83 -19.33 5.37 -9.74
C ASP A 83 -18.38 5.03 -8.59
N LEU A 84 -17.83 3.81 -8.62
CA LEU A 84 -16.80 3.39 -7.69
C LEU A 84 -15.55 4.27 -7.80
N ALA A 85 -15.08 4.56 -9.02
CA ALA A 85 -13.97 5.47 -9.23
C ALA A 85 -14.26 6.89 -8.71
N ARG A 86 -15.47 7.43 -8.94
CA ARG A 86 -15.89 8.75 -8.45
C ARG A 86 -15.83 8.83 -6.92
N SER A 87 -16.24 7.78 -6.21
CA SER A 87 -16.25 7.74 -4.75
C SER A 87 -14.86 7.44 -4.15
N LEU A 88 -14.13 6.49 -4.74
CA LEU A 88 -12.93 5.90 -4.15
C LEU A 88 -11.64 6.70 -4.41
N LEU A 89 -11.46 7.22 -5.62
CA LEU A 89 -10.21 7.88 -6.01
C LEU A 89 -9.93 9.18 -5.21
N PRO A 90 -10.94 10.03 -4.88
CA PRO A 90 -10.72 11.19 -4.02
C PRO A 90 -10.24 10.84 -2.61
N ALA A 91 -10.68 9.70 -2.07
CA ALA A 91 -10.23 9.22 -0.76
C ALA A 91 -8.76 8.77 -0.81
N ILE A 92 -8.38 7.99 -1.82
CA ILE A 92 -6.99 7.52 -2.00
C ILE A 92 -6.03 8.69 -2.27
N ALA A 93 -6.49 9.76 -2.92
CA ALA A 93 -5.69 10.98 -3.12
C ALA A 93 -5.29 11.69 -1.80
N GLN A 94 -6.04 11.47 -0.72
CA GLN A 94 -5.74 12.03 0.60
C GLN A 94 -4.78 11.16 1.42
N TRP A 95 -4.43 9.96 0.94
CA TRP A 95 -3.56 9.06 1.68
C TRP A 95 -2.12 9.57 1.73
N ARG A 96 -1.39 9.09 2.73
CA ARG A 96 0.05 9.29 2.87
C ARG A 96 0.73 7.95 3.00
N PHE A 97 1.88 7.82 2.35
CA PHE A 97 2.70 6.63 2.31
C PHE A 97 4.13 6.99 2.71
N THR A 98 4.91 6.02 3.17
CA THR A 98 6.36 6.17 3.10
C THR A 98 6.83 6.25 1.65
N PRO A 99 7.83 7.09 1.31
CA PRO A 99 8.46 7.04 -0.01
C PRO A 99 9.11 5.68 -0.27
N ALA A 100 9.28 5.32 -1.54
CA ALA A 100 10.21 4.25 -1.88
C ALA A 100 11.65 4.77 -1.73
N TYR A 101 12.58 3.94 -1.31
CA TYR A 101 14.00 4.33 -1.22
C TYR A 101 14.88 3.44 -2.10
N VAL A 102 15.82 4.06 -2.81
CA VAL A 102 16.90 3.42 -3.56
C VAL A 102 18.22 4.05 -3.11
N ASN A 103 19.15 3.24 -2.60
CA ASN A 103 20.45 3.71 -2.08
C ASN A 103 20.37 4.80 -0.98
N GLY A 104 19.23 4.91 -0.29
CA GLY A 104 18.97 5.93 0.73
C GLY A 104 18.29 7.20 0.20
N GLU A 105 18.14 7.35 -1.12
CA GLU A 105 17.42 8.45 -1.74
C GLU A 105 15.95 8.08 -1.96
N PRO A 106 14.99 8.98 -1.66
CA PRO A 106 13.57 8.74 -1.94
C PRO A 106 13.32 8.83 -3.45
N VAL A 107 12.53 7.91 -4.00
CA VAL A 107 12.20 7.83 -5.43
C VAL A 107 10.71 7.61 -5.66
N ALA A 108 10.17 8.18 -6.74
CA ALA A 108 8.82 7.87 -7.17
C ALA A 108 8.67 6.39 -7.57
N LYS A 109 7.60 5.73 -7.10
CA LYS A 109 7.35 4.29 -7.34
C LYS A 109 5.89 4.02 -7.70
N ARG A 110 5.66 3.38 -8.84
CA ARG A 110 4.33 2.84 -9.19
C ARG A 110 4.02 1.63 -8.32
N VAL A 111 2.83 1.65 -7.71
CA VAL A 111 2.25 0.57 -6.90
C VAL A 111 0.92 0.14 -7.53
N VAL A 112 0.59 -1.15 -7.41
CA VAL A 112 -0.77 -1.68 -7.65
C VAL A 112 -1.19 -2.41 -6.39
N MET A 113 -2.26 -1.94 -5.76
CA MET A 113 -2.65 -2.34 -4.41
C MET A 113 -4.05 -2.96 -4.41
N PRO A 114 -4.25 -4.14 -3.82
CA PRO A 114 -5.57 -4.65 -3.49
C PRO A 114 -6.12 -3.90 -2.26
N VAL A 115 -7.37 -3.45 -2.36
CA VAL A 115 -8.03 -2.63 -1.35
C VAL A 115 -9.37 -3.29 -1.02
N LYS A 116 -9.54 -3.81 0.20
CA LYS A 116 -10.84 -4.32 0.64
C LYS A 116 -11.69 -3.15 1.14
N LEU A 117 -12.86 -3.00 0.53
CA LEU A 117 -13.88 -2.02 0.90
C LEU A 117 -14.76 -2.62 2.02
N VAL A 118 -14.85 -1.99 3.18
CA VAL A 118 -15.70 -2.46 4.29
C VAL A 118 -16.56 -1.34 4.85
N ALA A 119 -17.72 -1.67 5.43
CA ALA A 119 -18.62 -0.66 5.98
C ALA A 119 -17.97 0.12 7.14
N GLY A 120 -18.29 1.41 7.24
CA GLY A 120 -17.84 2.27 8.32
C GLY A 120 -18.71 2.13 9.56
N THR A 121 -18.12 1.58 10.63
CA THR A 121 -18.69 1.52 11.98
C THR A 121 -18.56 2.87 12.68
#